data_AF-E0UK21-F1
#
_entry.id   AF-E0UK21-F1
#
_cell.length_a   1.000
_cell.length_b   1.000
_cell.length_c   1.000
_cell.angle_alpha   90.00
_cell.angle_beta   90.00
_cell.angle_gamma   90.00
#
_symmetry.space_group_name_H-M   'P 1'
#
loop_
_entity.id
_entity.type
_entity.pdbx_description
1 polymer ?
#
loop_
_entity_poly.entity_id
_entity_poly.type
_entity_poly.pdbx_seq_one_letter_code
_entity_poly.pdbx_strand_id
1 'polypeptide(L)'
;MSTSEIWTLSYDWKAEGIYSKITIILNSDGTWTAENYNGLWNQSDRTFTLEFNDSKTTYIGSRKDQLIKGTMINDQGMTGCFYMLQEGELSPCIVDILSPKTRNIKNDLIFI
;
A
#
# COMPACT_ATOMS: atom_id res chain seq x y z
N MET A 1 1.61 -6.88 -16.05
CA MET A 1 2.53 -6.08 -15.22
C MET A 1 1.85 -5.88 -13.88
N SER A 2 2.55 -6.10 -12.79
CA SER A 2 1.98 -6.19 -11.45
C SER A 2 2.53 -5.00 -10.63
N THR A 3 1.77 -3.92 -10.54
CA THR A 3 2.17 -2.66 -9.89
C THR A 3 1.83 -2.73 -8.40
N SER A 4 2.77 -2.35 -7.54
CA SER A 4 2.50 -2.27 -6.10
C SER A 4 2.08 -0.85 -5.76
N GLU A 5 1.17 -0.66 -4.80
CA GLU A 5 0.72 0.66 -4.37
C GLU A 5 1.34 1.01 -3.00
N ILE A 6 1.80 2.25 -2.83
CA ILE A 6 2.30 2.76 -1.55
C ILE A 6 1.17 3.54 -0.87
N TRP A 7 0.92 3.21 0.40
CA TRP A 7 -0.13 3.79 1.21
C TRP A 7 0.39 4.17 2.59
N THR A 8 -0.08 5.28 3.16
CA THR A 8 0.06 5.55 4.60
C THR A 8 -1.19 5.06 5.32
N LEU A 9 -1.05 4.03 6.15
CA LEU A 9 -2.09 3.57 7.08
C LEU A 9 -2.03 4.42 8.36
N SER A 10 -3.16 5.01 8.71
CA SER A 10 -3.39 5.68 9.99
C SER A 10 -4.43 4.89 10.78
N TYR A 11 -4.10 4.47 12.01
CA TYR A 11 -4.97 3.62 12.83
C TYR A 11 -5.08 4.11 14.28
N ASP A 12 -6.25 3.91 14.86
CA ASP A 12 -6.57 4.27 16.25
C ASP A 12 -7.42 3.17 16.90
N TRP A 13 -6.83 2.43 17.83
CA TRP A 13 -7.44 1.31 18.56
C TRP A 13 -8.52 1.73 19.55
N LYS A 14 -8.58 3.01 19.92
CA LYS A 14 -9.55 3.52 20.88
C LYS A 14 -10.54 4.50 20.23
N ALA A 15 -10.31 4.86 18.97
CA ALA A 15 -11.05 5.88 18.26
C ALA A 15 -11.12 7.23 19.03
N GLU A 16 -10.06 7.55 19.76
CA GLU A 16 -9.89 8.78 20.54
C GLU A 16 -9.43 9.98 19.67
N GLY A 17 -9.08 9.73 18.40
CA GLY A 17 -8.60 10.72 17.44
C GLY A 17 -7.08 10.82 17.37
N ILE A 18 -6.35 9.94 18.05
CA ILE A 18 -4.88 9.89 18.05
C ILE A 18 -4.45 8.71 17.19
N TYR A 19 -4.00 9.02 15.98
CA TYR A 19 -3.64 8.01 15.00
C TYR A 19 -2.15 7.69 15.04
N SER A 20 -1.83 6.41 15.20
CA SER A 20 -0.52 5.88 14.82
C SER A 20 -0.47 5.72 13.31
N LYS A 21 0.73 5.85 12.72
CA LYS A 21 0.91 5.81 11.26
C LYS A 21 2.01 4.84 10.86
N ILE A 22 1.82 4.15 9.74
CA ILE A 22 2.80 3.27 9.12
C ILE A 22 2.64 3.27 7.60
N THR A 23 3.75 3.19 6.87
CA THR A 23 3.74 3.03 5.41
C THR A 23 3.55 1.56 5.05
N ILE A 24 2.57 1.28 4.20
CA ILE A 24 2.21 -0.04 3.69
C ILE A 24 2.43 -0.09 2.19
N ILE A 25 2.98 -1.20 1.73
CA ILE A 25 3.08 -1.54 0.31
C ILE A 25 2.06 -2.64 0.03
N LEU A 26 1.08 -2.36 -0.82
CA LEU A 26 0.12 -3.34 -1.33
C LEU A 26 0.67 -3.95 -2.61
N ASN A 27 1.11 -5.20 -2.55
CA ASN A 27 1.64 -5.91 -3.70
C ASN A 27 0.48 -6.47 -4.53
N SER A 28 0.60 -6.37 -5.86
CA SER A 28 -0.39 -6.86 -6.84
C SER A 28 -0.69 -8.37 -6.78
N ASP A 29 0.09 -9.15 -6.04
CA ASP A 29 -0.16 -10.59 -5.81
C ASP A 29 -1.13 -10.87 -4.65
N GLY A 30 -1.68 -9.82 -4.03
CA GLY A 30 -2.59 -9.93 -2.88
C GLY A 30 -1.87 -9.98 -1.53
N THR A 31 -0.55 -9.77 -1.50
CA THR A 31 0.21 -9.62 -0.25
C THR A 31 0.48 -8.16 0.07
N TRP A 32 0.68 -7.83 1.34
CA TRP A 32 1.15 -6.50 1.74
C TRP A 32 2.30 -6.60 2.73
N THR A 33 3.12 -5.55 2.78
CA THR A 33 4.27 -5.45 3.69
C THR A 33 4.35 -4.06 4.30
N ALA A 34 4.73 -3.97 5.57
CA ALA A 34 4.96 -2.73 6.28
C ALA A 34 5.95 -2.94 7.42
N GLU A 35 7.14 -2.35 7.37
CA GLU A 35 8.20 -2.56 8.37
C GLU A 35 8.42 -4.06 8.68
N ASN A 36 8.06 -4.52 9.90
CA ASN A 36 8.17 -5.91 10.36
C ASN A 36 6.86 -6.71 10.22
N TYR A 37 5.83 -6.12 9.62
CA TYR A 37 4.52 -6.73 9.43
C TYR A 37 4.28 -7.09 7.97
N ASN A 38 3.49 -8.13 7.77
CA ASN A 38 3.08 -8.60 6.46
C ASN A 38 1.74 -9.31 6.56
N GLY A 39 1.12 -9.52 5.42
CA GLY A 39 -0.15 -10.22 5.38
C GLY A 39 -0.79 -10.26 4.00
N LEU A 40 -2.09 -10.51 4.01
CA LEU A 40 -2.90 -10.59 2.80
C LEU A 40 -3.80 -9.38 2.70
N TRP A 41 -4.02 -8.91 1.49
CA TRP A 41 -5.04 -7.90 1.21
C TRP A 41 -5.89 -8.35 0.02
N ASN A 42 -7.12 -7.89 0.04
CA ASN A 42 -8.04 -8.08 -1.06
C ASN A 42 -8.91 -6.84 -1.22
N GLN A 43 -9.28 -6.55 -2.47
CA GLN A 43 -10.25 -5.53 -2.77
C GLN A 43 -11.30 -6.10 -3.73
N SER A 44 -12.54 -6.19 -3.26
CA SER A 44 -13.69 -6.56 -4.06
C SER A 44 -14.67 -5.40 -4.08
N ASP A 45 -14.96 -4.89 -5.28
CA ASP A 45 -15.76 -3.67 -5.48
C ASP A 45 -15.22 -2.49 -4.67
N ARG A 46 -16.00 -2.04 -3.70
CA ARG A 46 -15.64 -0.96 -2.77
C ARG A 46 -15.09 -1.49 -1.46
N THR A 47 -15.16 -2.79 -1.19
CA THR A 47 -14.73 -3.39 0.07
C THR A 47 -13.25 -3.73 -0.01
N PHE A 48 -12.50 -3.20 0.95
CA PHE A 48 -11.09 -3.47 1.16
C PHE A 48 -10.93 -4.30 2.43
N THR A 49 -10.12 -5.35 2.36
CA THR A 49 -9.76 -6.19 3.49
C THR A 49 -8.26 -6.32 3.56
N LEU A 50 -7.70 -6.14 4.76
CA LEU A 50 -6.28 -6.31 5.05
C LEU A 50 -6.14 -7.17 6.31
N GLU A 51 -5.47 -8.29 6.19
CA GLU A 51 -5.28 -9.32 7.20
C GLU A 51 -3.79 -9.43 7.53
N PHE A 52 -3.46 -9.55 8.82
CA PHE A 52 -2.09 -9.74 9.27
C PHE A 52 -1.76 -11.25 9.33
N ASN A 53 -0.55 -11.63 8.91
CA ASN A 53 -0.13 -13.04 9.02
C ASN A 53 0.20 -13.44 10.47
N ASP A 54 0.87 -12.56 11.20
CA ASP A 54 1.34 -12.83 12.58
C ASP A 54 0.32 -12.47 13.66
N SER A 55 -0.85 -11.97 13.28
CA SER A 55 -1.95 -11.69 14.21
C SER A 55 -3.29 -11.89 13.51
N LYS A 56 -4.33 -12.32 14.23
CA LYS A 56 -5.69 -12.37 13.69
C LYS A 56 -6.34 -10.97 13.63
N THR A 57 -5.55 -9.96 13.31
CA THR A 57 -6.02 -8.59 13.14
C THR A 57 -6.50 -8.41 11.71
N THR A 58 -7.73 -7.93 11.57
CA THR A 58 -8.36 -7.67 10.27
C THR A 58 -8.83 -6.22 10.20
N TYR A 59 -8.48 -5.57 9.10
CA TYR A 59 -8.89 -4.23 8.72
C TYR A 59 -9.90 -4.36 7.59
N ILE A 60 -11.12 -3.86 7.80
CA ILE A 60 -12.18 -3.88 6.78
C ILE A 60 -12.63 -2.45 6.54
N GLY A 61 -12.55 -2.00 5.30
CA GLY A 61 -12.89 -0.64 4.92
C GLY A 61 -13.52 -0.52 3.56
N SER A 62 -13.85 0.71 3.20
CA SER A 62 -14.31 1.07 1.86
C SER A 62 -13.29 1.93 1.14
N ARG A 63 -12.90 1.55 -0.09
CA ARG A 63 -12.07 2.37 -0.97
C ARG A 63 -12.93 3.34 -1.76
N LYS A 64 -12.51 4.61 -1.77
CA LYS A 64 -12.99 5.66 -2.66
C LYS A 64 -11.77 6.45 -3.15
N ASP A 65 -11.45 6.33 -4.42
CA ASP A 65 -10.28 6.95 -5.04
C ASP A 65 -8.98 6.56 -4.30
N GLN A 66 -8.26 7.55 -3.78
CA GLN A 66 -6.99 7.43 -3.04
C GLN A 66 -7.19 7.34 -1.52
N LEU A 67 -8.42 7.11 -1.06
CA LEU A 67 -8.78 7.01 0.35
C LEU A 67 -9.45 5.68 0.65
N ILE A 68 -8.94 4.97 1.65
CA ILE A 68 -9.62 3.84 2.28
C ILE A 68 -9.97 4.25 3.70
N LYS A 69 -11.15 3.91 4.18
CA LYS A 69 -11.54 4.12 5.59
C LYS A 69 -12.39 2.97 6.10
N GLY A 70 -12.25 2.64 7.37
CA GLY A 70 -12.97 1.49 7.91
C GLY A 70 -12.71 1.24 9.39
N THR A 71 -13.02 0.02 9.79
CA THR A 71 -12.82 -0.46 11.15
C THR A 71 -11.81 -1.60 11.16
N MET A 72 -11.08 -1.71 12.25
CA MET A 72 -10.16 -2.81 12.52
C MET A 72 -10.62 -3.58 13.74
N ILE A 73 -10.35 -4.89 13.76
CA ILE A 73 -10.65 -5.78 14.87
C ILE A 73 -9.50 -6.75 15.09
N ASN A 74 -9.15 -7.03 16.35
CA ASN A 74 -8.19 -8.08 16.71
C ASN A 74 -8.90 -9.36 17.22
N ASP A 75 -8.13 -10.42 17.49
CA ASP A 75 -8.63 -11.67 18.09
C ASP A 75 -9.24 -11.51 19.49
N GLN A 76 -8.87 -10.45 20.20
CA GLN A 76 -9.41 -10.13 21.52
C GLN A 76 -10.75 -9.38 21.43
N GLY A 77 -11.25 -9.10 20.22
CA GLY A 77 -12.49 -8.36 19.98
C GLY A 77 -12.37 -6.86 20.21
N MET A 78 -11.15 -6.32 20.37
CA MET A 78 -10.93 -4.88 20.38
C MET A 78 -11.18 -4.33 18.98
N THR A 79 -11.98 -3.27 18.91
CA THR A 79 -12.32 -2.60 17.67
C THR A 79 -11.72 -1.20 17.64
N GLY A 80 -11.32 -0.75 16.46
CA GLY A 80 -10.80 0.59 16.24
C GLY A 80 -11.16 1.12 14.86
N CYS A 81 -10.69 2.33 14.57
CA CYS A 81 -10.89 2.99 13.28
C CYS A 81 -9.57 3.14 12.55
N PHE A 82 -9.63 3.09 11.22
CA PHE A 82 -8.46 3.38 10.39
C PHE A 82 -8.84 4.13 9.12
N TYR A 83 -7.84 4.79 8.54
CA TYR A 83 -7.88 5.25 7.17
C TYR A 83 -6.52 5.07 6.49
N MET A 84 -6.52 4.93 5.17
CA MET A 84 -5.31 4.86 4.36
C MET A 84 -5.37 5.91 3.26
N LEU A 85 -4.24 6.56 3.01
CA LEU A 85 -4.06 7.53 1.91
C LEU A 85 -3.01 7.00 0.94
N GLN A 86 -3.32 7.00 -0.35
CA GLN A 86 -2.38 6.56 -1.39
C GLN A 86 -1.27 7.60 -1.56
N GLU A 87 -0.02 7.18 -1.49
CA GLU A 87 1.16 8.04 -1.67
C GLU A 87 1.72 7.94 -3.09
N GLY A 88 1.56 6.79 -3.74
CA GLY A 88 2.04 6.57 -5.10
C GLY A 88 1.90 5.12 -5.56
N GLU A 89 2.45 4.86 -6.74
CA GLU A 89 2.47 3.55 -7.37
C GLU A 89 3.90 3.16 -7.71
N LEU A 90 4.32 1.98 -7.26
CA LEU A 90 5.55 1.34 -7.68
C LEU A 90 5.29 0.60 -8.99
N SER A 91 5.76 1.19 -10.08
CA SER A 91 5.82 0.51 -11.36
C SER A 91 7.09 -0.34 -11.43
N PRO A 92 6.99 -1.64 -11.79
CA PRO A 92 8.18 -2.49 -11.99
C PRO A 92 9.07 -2.01 -13.14
N CYS A 93 8.64 -1.02 -13.94
CA CYS A 93 9.37 -0.52 -15.11
C CYS A 93 10.43 0.58 -14.80
N ILE A 94 10.73 0.90 -13.53
CA ILE A 94 11.75 1.93 -13.21
C ILE A 94 13.15 1.33 -12.94
N VAL A 95 13.26 0.00 -12.74
CA VAL A 95 14.56 -0.65 -12.46
C VAL A 95 15.40 -0.93 -13.71
N ASP A 96 14.81 -0.92 -14.92
CA ASP A 96 15.56 -1.17 -16.17
C ASP A 96 16.26 0.07 -16.78
N ILE A 97 16.03 1.28 -16.25
CA ILE A 97 16.67 2.50 -16.78
C ILE A 97 18.01 2.81 -16.07
N LEU A 98 18.28 2.19 -14.91
CA LEU A 98 19.49 2.46 -14.11
C LEU A 98 20.46 1.28 -13.95
N SER A 99 20.29 0.17 -14.70
CA SER A 99 21.44 -0.70 -14.95
C SER A 99 22.42 0.05 -15.86
N PRO A 100 23.65 0.37 -15.42
CA PRO A 100 24.60 1.14 -16.22
C PRO A 100 25.21 0.21 -17.29
N LYS A 101 24.46 -0.07 -18.35
CA LYS A 101 25.01 -0.61 -19.59
C LYS A 101 24.92 0.47 -20.66
N THR A 102 25.84 1.42 -20.54
CA THR A 102 26.46 2.20 -21.63
C THR A 102 25.59 2.38 -22.89
N ARG A 103 24.64 3.33 -22.87
CA ARG A 103 24.22 3.98 -24.12
C ARG A 103 24.94 5.32 -24.23
N ASN A 104 26.02 5.30 -25.00
CA ASN A 104 26.69 6.48 -25.52
C ASN A 104 25.67 7.24 -26.39
N ILE A 105 25.06 8.30 -25.85
CA ILE A 105 24.26 9.22 -26.66
C ILE A 105 25.24 10.23 -27.25
N LYS A 106 25.99 9.81 -28.27
CA LYS A 106 26.63 10.76 -29.18
C LYS A 106 25.59 11.14 -30.23
N ASN A 107 25.22 12.42 -30.18
CA ASN A 107 24.78 13.25 -31.28
C ASN A 107 23.83 12.62 -32.30
N ASP A 108 22.58 13.07 -32.28
CA ASP A 108 22.08 13.64 -33.53
C ASP A 108 21.34 14.94 -33.24
N LEU A 109 22.08 16.01 -33.51
CA LEU A 109 21.61 17.37 -33.66
C LEU A 109 20.70 17.44 -34.89
N ILE A 110 19.69 18.30 -34.75
CA ILE A 110 18.83 18.87 -35.79
C ILE A 110 19.61 19.12 -37.09
N PHE A 111 19.06 18.67 -38.23
CA PHE A 111 19.22 19.35 -39.51
C PHE A 111 17.93 19.27 -40.34
N ILE A 112 17.30 20.46 -40.45
CA ILE A 112 16.49 21.04 -41.54
C ILE A 112 15.29 20.24 -42.08
#